data_AF-A0A3N5IW61-F1
#
_entry.id   AF-A0A3N5IW61-F1
#
_cell.length_a   1.000
_cell.length_b   1.000
_cell.length_c   1.000
_cell.angle_alpha   90.00
_cell.angle_beta   90.00
_cell.angle_gamma   90.00
#
_symmetry.space_group_name_H-M   'P 1'
#
loop_
_entity.id
_entity.type
_entity.pdbx_description
1 polymer ?
#
loop_
_entity_poly.entity_id
_entity_poly.type
_entity_poly.pdbx_seq_one_letter_code
_entity_poly.pdbx_strand_id
1 'polypeptide(L)'
;MAVDERPWILDVDKRVARMTDEERGDLVEKVRNDFHNARDTRSEREERALDDYALYSRKRRDAIQQAEDRGGWSTLEVPLVFWIVEHELPRLGVQPPTITVTARKPAAVAYAQAKQMRLQHYLDRCGWDIPYQMIQRSKIIIGDGISKVPWDASEVTPRILHVDWFDFFFSAEATVAEKAEVYFHRTYWTRRQLAALAEDEDADGRPLWHGLEDLAAVGDRSSSDSTWARRRDISWQGPGGPAQRGAGEQIPMIEAWYASGEYVV
;
A
#
# COMPACT_ATOMS: atom_id res chain seq x y z
N MET A 1 -15.82 15.12 -36.11
CA MET A 1 -14.57 15.08 -35.32
C MET A 1 -14.80 14.10 -34.18
N ALA A 2 -14.26 12.89 -34.31
CA ALA A 2 -14.36 11.89 -33.25
C ALA A 2 -13.46 12.31 -32.09
N VAL A 3 -14.05 12.51 -30.91
CA VAL A 3 -13.33 12.67 -29.65
C VAL A 3 -12.75 11.30 -29.32
N ASP A 4 -11.43 11.20 -29.22
CA ASP A 4 -10.72 9.97 -28.85
C ASP A 4 -11.02 9.67 -27.37
N GLU A 5 -12.11 8.96 -27.11
CA GLU A 5 -12.55 8.52 -25.77
C GLU A 5 -11.74 7.31 -25.28
N ARG A 6 -10.41 7.37 -25.33
CA ARG A 6 -9.59 6.42 -24.58
C ARG A 6 -9.56 6.85 -23.11
N PRO A 7 -9.78 5.93 -22.16
CA PRO A 7 -9.64 6.24 -20.75
C PRO A 7 -8.19 6.68 -20.50
N TRP A 8 -8.04 7.79 -19.78
CA TRP A 8 -6.80 8.50 -19.48
C TRP A 8 -5.90 7.71 -18.52
N ILE A 9 -5.49 6.51 -18.90
CA ILE A 9 -4.28 5.91 -18.35
C ILE A 9 -3.16 6.54 -19.17
N LEU A 10 -2.43 7.47 -18.55
CA LEU A 10 -1.26 8.07 -19.17
C LEU A 10 -0.35 6.95 -19.66
N ASP A 11 0.05 7.07 -20.92
CA ASP A 11 1.12 6.30 -21.51
C ASP A 11 2.42 6.86 -20.88
N VAL A 12 2.73 6.39 -19.66
CA VAL A 12 3.88 6.81 -18.85
C VAL A 12 5.15 6.66 -19.69
N ASP A 13 5.22 5.58 -20.46
CA ASP A 13 6.30 5.24 -21.40
C ASP A 13 6.52 6.34 -22.45
N LYS A 14 5.45 6.96 -22.98
CA LYS A 14 5.56 8.07 -23.95
C LYS A 14 6.11 9.38 -23.37
N ARG A 15 5.97 9.63 -22.06
CA ARG A 15 6.51 10.84 -21.43
C ARG A 15 7.97 10.67 -21.02
N VAL A 16 8.31 9.53 -20.41
CA VAL A 16 9.69 9.24 -19.98
C VAL A 16 10.66 9.20 -21.17
N ALA A 17 10.23 8.66 -22.32
CA ALA A 17 11.05 8.58 -23.54
C ALA A 17 11.38 9.94 -24.22
N ARG A 18 10.85 11.07 -23.73
CA ARG A 18 11.04 12.40 -24.34
C ARG A 18 11.76 13.41 -23.45
N MET A 19 12.05 13.08 -22.20
CA MET A 19 12.70 14.00 -21.27
C MET A 19 14.21 14.04 -21.51
N THR A 20 14.78 15.23 -21.47
CA THR A 20 16.22 15.44 -21.39
C THR A 20 16.75 15.03 -20.01
N ASP A 21 18.07 14.84 -19.89
CA ASP A 21 18.70 14.50 -18.60
C ASP A 21 18.49 15.61 -17.55
N GLU A 22 18.44 16.87 -17.97
CA GLU A 22 18.17 18.03 -17.11
C GLU A 22 16.73 17.98 -16.57
N GLU A 23 15.74 17.79 -17.44
CA GLU A 23 14.34 17.65 -17.04
C GLU A 23 14.11 16.45 -16.11
N ARG A 24 14.87 15.36 -16.30
CA ARG A 24 14.83 14.19 -15.41
C ARG A 24 15.40 14.54 -14.03
N GLY A 25 16.51 15.27 -13.98
CA GLY A 25 17.11 15.75 -12.74
C GLY A 25 16.14 16.62 -11.93
N ASP A 26 15.51 17.59 -12.58
CA ASP A 26 14.53 18.48 -11.95
C ASP A 26 13.32 17.72 -11.39
N LEU A 27 12.82 16.72 -12.13
CA LEU A 27 11.71 15.87 -11.69
C LEU A 27 12.09 15.05 -10.44
N VAL A 28 13.28 14.43 -10.44
CA VAL A 28 13.77 13.65 -9.29
C VAL A 28 13.94 14.54 -8.06
N GLU A 29 14.47 15.76 -8.23
CA GLU A 29 14.62 16.72 -7.13
C GLU A 29 13.25 17.17 -6.59
N LYS A 30 12.29 17.45 -7.47
CA LYS A 30 10.91 17.75 -7.08
C LYS A 30 10.29 16.64 -6.24
N VAL A 31 10.32 15.39 -6.74
CA VAL A 31 9.77 14.21 -6.04
C VAL A 31 10.42 14.03 -4.68
N ARG A 32 11.76 14.19 -4.60
CA ARG A 32 12.49 14.11 -3.34
C ARG A 32 12.02 15.15 -2.33
N ASN A 33 11.89 16.41 -2.76
CA ASN A 33 11.44 17.50 -1.90
C ASN A 33 9.99 17.29 -1.42
N ASP A 34 9.09 16.90 -2.33
CA ASP A 34 7.70 16.61 -2.01
C ASP A 34 7.58 15.46 -1.00
N PHE A 35 8.36 14.39 -1.17
CA PHE A 35 8.38 13.26 -0.24
C PHE A 35 8.91 13.64 1.14
N HIS A 36 10.01 14.40 1.22
CA HIS A 36 10.53 14.85 2.52
C HIS A 36 9.51 15.72 3.27
N ASN A 37 8.85 16.64 2.57
CA ASN A 37 7.78 17.45 3.15
C ASN A 37 6.61 16.58 3.66
N ALA A 38 6.17 15.60 2.87
CA ALA A 38 5.10 14.67 3.25
C ALA A 38 5.48 13.80 4.47
N ARG A 39 6.74 13.33 4.53
CA ARG A 39 7.25 12.55 5.67
C ARG A 39 7.29 13.39 6.94
N ASP A 40 7.87 14.58 6.87
CA ASP A 40 8.16 15.37 8.07
C ASP A 40 6.86 15.91 8.72
N THR A 41 5.86 16.28 7.90
CA THR A 41 4.53 16.70 8.37
C THR A 41 3.69 15.59 9.00
N ARG A 42 4.05 14.33 8.75
CA ARG A 42 3.31 13.17 9.26
C ARG A 42 3.79 12.69 10.63
N SER A 43 4.97 13.10 11.06
CA SER A 43 5.65 12.62 12.28
C SER A 43 4.74 12.51 13.52
N GLU A 44 3.95 13.54 13.84
CA GLU A 44 3.04 13.51 14.99
C GLU A 44 1.91 12.46 14.86
N ARG A 45 1.37 12.29 13.64
CA ARG A 45 0.34 11.27 13.37
C ARG A 45 0.94 9.87 13.43
N GLU A 46 2.17 9.72 12.97
CA GLU A 46 2.91 8.46 13.01
C GLU A 46 3.20 8.01 14.44
N GLU A 47 3.63 8.91 15.33
CA GLU A 47 3.83 8.61 16.75
C GLU A 47 2.53 8.16 17.43
N ARG A 48 1.41 8.85 17.16
CA ARG A 48 0.10 8.41 17.69
C ARG A 48 -0.29 7.02 17.19
N ALA A 49 -0.10 6.76 15.89
CA ALA A 49 -0.37 5.44 15.32
C ALA A 49 0.51 4.33 15.94
N LEU A 50 1.77 4.63 16.25
CA LEU A 50 2.66 3.70 16.97
C LEU A 50 2.16 3.42 18.38
N ASP A 51 1.68 4.43 19.10
CA ASP A 51 1.13 4.28 20.44
C ASP A 51 -0.15 3.44 20.44
N ASP A 52 -1.05 3.67 19.49
CA ASP A 52 -2.27 2.88 19.31
C ASP A 52 -1.94 1.43 18.95
N TYR A 53 -0.97 1.22 18.05
CA TYR A 53 -0.47 -0.11 17.70
C TYR A 53 0.18 -0.83 18.89
N ALA A 54 0.93 -0.11 19.74
CA ALA A 54 1.54 -0.63 20.96
C ALA A 54 0.48 -1.00 22.01
N LEU A 55 -0.55 -0.16 22.18
CA LEU A 55 -1.67 -0.43 23.06
C LEU A 55 -2.39 -1.71 22.64
N TYR A 56 -2.75 -1.84 21.37
CA TYR A 56 -3.35 -3.04 20.81
C TYR A 56 -2.47 -4.28 21.04
N SER A 57 -1.17 -4.18 20.72
CA SER A 57 -0.25 -5.32 20.84
C SER A 57 -0.04 -5.76 22.29
N ARG A 58 -0.07 -4.83 23.26
CA ARG A 58 -0.09 -5.17 24.68
C ARG A 58 -1.37 -5.91 25.06
N LYS A 59 -2.54 -5.39 24.68
CA LYS A 59 -3.84 -6.04 24.95
C LYS A 59 -3.94 -7.43 24.35
N ARG A 60 -3.40 -7.61 23.14
CA ARG A 60 -3.27 -8.92 22.49
C ARG A 60 -2.45 -9.90 23.30
N ARG A 61 -1.30 -9.47 23.83
CA ARG A 61 -0.44 -10.31 24.68
C ARG A 61 -1.12 -10.68 25.99
N ASP A 62 -1.71 -9.71 26.68
CA ASP A 62 -2.42 -9.95 27.93
C ASP A 62 -3.53 -10.99 27.74
N ALA A 63 -4.25 -10.91 26.61
CA ALA A 63 -5.31 -11.87 26.28
C ALA A 63 -4.77 -13.28 25.99
N ILE A 64 -3.67 -13.42 25.23
CA ILE A 64 -3.04 -14.71 24.95
C ILE A 64 -2.51 -15.35 26.24
N GLN A 65 -1.78 -14.59 27.06
CA GLN A 65 -1.22 -15.08 28.31
C GLN A 65 -2.32 -15.53 29.28
N GLN A 66 -3.39 -14.73 29.44
CA GLN A 66 -4.52 -15.13 30.29
C GLN A 66 -5.21 -16.40 29.79
N ALA A 67 -5.30 -16.62 28.48
CA ALA A 67 -5.90 -17.83 27.92
C ALA A 67 -5.06 -19.08 28.26
N GLU A 68 -3.73 -18.95 28.21
CA GLU A 68 -2.78 -19.99 28.59
C GLU A 68 -2.82 -20.26 30.10
N ASP A 69 -2.81 -19.21 30.93
CA ASP A 69 -2.74 -19.32 32.40
C ASP A 69 -4.04 -19.87 33.02
N ARG A 70 -5.21 -19.52 32.47
CA ARG A 70 -6.51 -19.83 33.07
C ARG A 70 -7.20 -21.07 32.47
N GLY A 71 -6.53 -21.79 31.57
CA GLY A 71 -7.05 -23.03 30.99
C GLY A 71 -8.26 -22.86 30.07
N GLY A 72 -8.45 -21.66 29.48
CA GLY A 72 -9.51 -21.43 28.49
C GLY A 72 -10.06 -20.00 28.44
N TRP A 73 -10.78 -19.70 27.37
CA TRP A 73 -11.32 -18.38 27.03
C TRP A 73 -12.50 -17.89 27.89
N SER A 74 -13.04 -18.73 28.78
CA SER A 74 -14.29 -18.47 29.52
C SER A 74 -14.14 -17.57 30.75
N THR A 75 -12.92 -17.25 31.19
CA THR A 75 -12.65 -16.43 32.39
C THR A 75 -11.80 -15.18 32.10
N LEU A 76 -11.73 -14.78 30.82
CA LEU A 76 -10.90 -13.69 30.34
C LEU A 76 -11.64 -12.34 30.37
N GLU A 77 -10.97 -11.30 30.86
CA GLU A 77 -11.35 -9.93 30.54
C GLU A 77 -10.81 -9.62 29.14
N VAL A 78 -11.64 -9.88 28.12
CA VAL A 78 -11.24 -9.64 26.72
C VAL A 78 -11.43 -8.16 26.38
N PRO A 79 -10.36 -7.41 26.03
CA PRO A 79 -10.51 -6.07 25.51
C PRO A 79 -11.35 -6.10 24.23
N LEU A 80 -12.42 -5.30 24.14
CA LEU A 80 -13.32 -5.27 22.97
C LEU A 80 -12.57 -5.13 21.65
N VAL A 81 -11.53 -4.30 21.60
CA VAL A 81 -10.69 -4.11 20.40
C VAL A 81 -10.00 -5.42 19.99
N PHE A 82 -9.48 -6.21 20.93
CA PHE A 82 -8.89 -7.51 20.63
C PHE A 82 -9.94 -8.49 20.11
N TRP A 83 -11.12 -8.56 20.76
CA TRP A 83 -12.21 -9.43 20.29
C TRP A 83 -12.63 -9.08 18.88
N ILE A 84 -12.88 -7.79 18.60
CA ILE A 84 -13.28 -7.33 17.27
C ILE A 84 -12.21 -7.66 16.23
N VAL A 85 -10.94 -7.35 16.50
CA VAL A 85 -9.85 -7.54 15.53
C VAL A 85 -9.53 -9.02 15.28
N GLU A 86 -9.53 -9.85 16.31
CA GLU A 86 -9.08 -11.25 16.20
C GLU A 86 -10.24 -12.23 15.95
N HIS A 87 -11.50 -11.87 16.26
CA HIS A 87 -12.64 -12.78 16.16
C HIS A 87 -13.75 -12.30 15.22
N GLU A 88 -14.13 -11.01 15.26
CA GLU A 88 -15.20 -10.50 14.38
C GLU A 88 -14.69 -10.12 12.99
N LEU A 89 -13.52 -9.51 12.90
CA LEU A 89 -12.96 -9.05 11.64
C LEU A 89 -12.65 -10.17 10.64
N PRO A 90 -12.12 -11.34 11.04
CA PRO A 90 -12.00 -12.47 10.13
C PRO A 90 -13.34 -12.90 9.50
N ARG A 91 -14.47 -12.61 10.16
CA ARG A 91 -15.81 -12.91 9.64
C ARG A 91 -16.27 -11.90 8.57
N LEU A 92 -15.73 -10.67 8.58
CA LEU A 92 -16.05 -9.65 7.58
C LEU A 92 -15.46 -9.96 6.19
N GLY A 93 -14.43 -10.82 6.12
CA GLY A 93 -13.79 -11.25 4.87
C GLY A 93 -14.37 -12.53 4.26
N VAL A 94 -15.47 -13.08 4.82
CA VAL A 94 -16.05 -14.35 4.35
C VAL A 94 -16.91 -14.17 3.09
N GLN A 95 -17.47 -12.98 2.88
CA GLN A 95 -18.30 -12.68 1.71
C GLN A 95 -17.76 -11.45 0.96
N PRO A 96 -17.63 -11.53 -0.38
CA PRO A 96 -17.22 -10.40 -1.18
C PRO A 96 -18.17 -9.22 -1.01
N PRO A 97 -17.66 -7.99 -0.91
CA PRO A 97 -18.52 -6.81 -0.90
C PRO A 97 -19.31 -6.75 -2.20
N THR A 98 -20.60 -6.44 -2.10
CA THR A 98 -21.44 -6.26 -3.30
C THR A 98 -21.12 -4.92 -3.96
N ILE A 99 -20.65 -4.96 -5.20
CA ILE A 99 -20.43 -3.74 -5.99
C ILE A 99 -21.74 -3.35 -6.69
N THR A 100 -22.21 -2.13 -6.43
CA THR A 100 -23.36 -1.56 -7.12
C THR A 100 -22.91 -0.45 -8.07
N VAL A 101 -23.29 -0.53 -9.34
CA VAL A 101 -22.99 0.53 -10.32
C VAL A 101 -24.28 1.25 -10.69
N THR A 102 -24.35 2.54 -10.36
CA THR A 102 -25.52 3.37 -10.66
C THR A 102 -25.30 4.17 -11.94
N ALA A 103 -26.28 4.10 -12.85
CA ALA A 103 -26.25 4.88 -14.08
C ALA A 103 -26.52 6.36 -13.76
N ARG A 104 -25.64 7.26 -14.22
CA ARG A 104 -25.85 8.72 -14.08
C ARG A 104 -26.96 9.26 -14.99
N LYS A 105 -27.35 8.51 -16.04
CA LYS A 105 -28.38 8.88 -17.03
C LYS A 105 -29.22 7.65 -17.39
N PRO A 106 -30.52 7.79 -17.72
CA PRO A 106 -31.37 6.65 -18.10
C PRO A 106 -30.84 5.84 -19.29
N ALA A 107 -30.24 6.50 -20.28
CA ALA A 107 -29.67 5.84 -21.45
C ALA A 107 -28.46 4.92 -21.12
N ALA A 108 -27.81 5.12 -19.97
CA ALA A 108 -26.63 4.37 -19.56
C ALA A 108 -26.93 3.14 -18.69
N VAL A 109 -28.21 2.78 -18.50
CA VAL A 109 -28.62 1.66 -17.63
C VAL A 109 -27.99 0.34 -18.07
N ALA A 110 -28.06 0.00 -19.36
CA ALA A 110 -27.47 -1.24 -19.88
C ALA A 110 -25.93 -1.27 -19.69
N TYR A 111 -25.27 -0.12 -19.88
CA TYR A 111 -23.84 0.00 -19.65
C TYR A 111 -23.47 -0.15 -18.16
N ALA A 112 -24.25 0.43 -17.26
CA ALA A 112 -24.04 0.29 -15.82
C ALA A 112 -24.19 -1.18 -15.37
N GLN A 113 -25.20 -1.90 -15.89
CA GLN A 113 -25.37 -3.34 -15.63
C GLN A 113 -24.16 -4.15 -16.13
N ALA A 114 -23.70 -3.90 -17.35
CA ALA A 114 -22.52 -4.57 -17.90
C ALA A 114 -21.26 -4.27 -17.08
N LYS A 115 -21.08 -3.02 -16.62
CA LYS A 115 -19.97 -2.64 -15.74
C LYS A 115 -20.05 -3.30 -14.37
N GLN A 116 -21.25 -3.40 -13.80
CA GLN A 116 -21.45 -4.11 -12.53
C GLN A 116 -21.05 -5.57 -12.64
N MET A 117 -21.50 -6.27 -13.70
CA MET A 117 -21.11 -7.66 -13.95
C MET A 117 -19.59 -7.82 -14.11
N ARG A 118 -18.95 -6.88 -14.84
CA ARG A 118 -17.49 -6.90 -15.02
C ARG A 118 -16.73 -6.65 -13.71
N LEU A 119 -17.17 -5.68 -12.90
CA LEU A 119 -16.53 -5.41 -11.61
C LEU A 119 -16.72 -6.56 -10.62
N GLN A 120 -17.89 -7.20 -10.62
CA GLN A 120 -18.12 -8.40 -9.81
C GLN A 120 -17.18 -9.54 -10.25
N HIS A 121 -17.07 -9.78 -11.55
CA HIS A 121 -16.14 -10.75 -12.10
C HIS A 121 -14.69 -10.49 -11.68
N TYR A 122 -14.26 -9.23 -11.66
CA TYR A 122 -12.94 -8.85 -11.16
C TYR A 122 -12.79 -9.06 -9.67
N LEU A 123 -13.79 -8.69 -8.87
CA LEU A 123 -13.77 -8.89 -7.43
C LEU A 123 -13.55 -10.37 -7.09
N ASP A 124 -14.26 -11.27 -7.79
CA ASP A 124 -14.15 -12.72 -7.58
C ASP A 124 -12.75 -13.29 -7.91
N ARG A 125 -11.92 -12.55 -8.65
CA ARG A 125 -10.59 -12.99 -9.12
C ARG A 125 -9.42 -12.19 -8.56
N CYS A 126 -9.66 -11.03 -7.96
CA CYS A 126 -8.61 -10.11 -7.54
C CYS A 126 -7.93 -10.46 -6.20
N GLY A 127 -8.32 -11.57 -5.55
CA GLY A 127 -7.78 -12.00 -4.26
C GLY A 127 -8.04 -10.98 -3.15
N TRP A 128 -9.26 -10.42 -3.07
CA TRP A 128 -9.60 -9.30 -2.19
C TRP A 128 -9.66 -9.67 -0.70
N ASP A 129 -9.90 -10.93 -0.36
CA ASP A 129 -10.26 -11.41 0.97
C ASP A 129 -9.20 -11.10 2.04
N ILE A 130 -7.95 -11.52 1.81
CA ILE A 130 -6.83 -11.30 2.74
C ILE A 130 -6.48 -9.80 2.82
N PRO A 131 -6.25 -9.08 1.71
CA PRO A 131 -6.00 -7.64 1.74
C PRO A 131 -7.10 -6.87 2.47
N TYR A 132 -8.37 -7.21 2.22
CA TYR A 132 -9.50 -6.57 2.88
C TYR A 132 -9.45 -6.73 4.39
N GLN A 133 -9.19 -7.94 4.89
CA GLN A 133 -9.02 -8.16 6.33
C GLN A 133 -7.86 -7.33 6.90
N MET A 134 -6.72 -7.27 6.21
CA MET A 134 -5.58 -6.46 6.66
C MET A 134 -5.91 -4.96 6.70
N ILE A 135 -6.60 -4.44 5.69
CA ILE A 135 -7.04 -3.03 5.64
C ILE A 135 -7.98 -2.71 6.79
N GLN A 136 -8.99 -3.57 7.03
CA GLN A 136 -9.93 -3.37 8.13
C GLN A 136 -9.22 -3.44 9.48
N ARG A 137 -8.20 -4.28 9.62
CA ARG A 137 -7.42 -4.39 10.85
C ARG A 137 -6.66 -3.10 11.12
N SER A 138 -6.00 -2.55 10.10
CA SER A 138 -5.34 -1.25 10.18
C SER A 138 -6.34 -0.15 10.54
N LYS A 139 -7.55 -0.14 9.95
CA LYS A 139 -8.60 0.84 10.29
C LYS A 139 -9.05 0.78 11.75
N ILE A 140 -9.17 -0.41 12.33
CA ILE A 140 -9.60 -0.55 13.72
C ILE A 140 -8.49 -0.17 14.70
N ILE A 141 -7.24 -0.45 14.37
CA ILE A 141 -6.11 -0.19 15.27
C ILE A 141 -5.64 1.26 15.15
N ILE A 142 -5.42 1.75 13.93
CA ILE A 142 -4.79 3.04 13.62
C ILE A 142 -5.82 4.12 13.26
N GLY A 143 -7.06 3.72 12.93
CA GLY A 143 -8.11 4.61 12.44
C GLY A 143 -8.14 4.76 10.92
N ASP A 144 -7.19 4.17 10.20
CA ASP A 144 -7.08 4.25 8.74
C ASP A 144 -6.48 2.97 8.13
N GLY A 145 -6.73 2.72 6.85
CA GLY A 145 -6.23 1.55 6.14
C GLY A 145 -6.20 1.75 4.64
N ILE A 146 -5.04 1.47 4.05
CA ILE A 146 -4.72 1.81 2.67
C ILE A 146 -4.70 0.54 1.81
N SER A 147 -5.23 0.68 0.59
CA SER A 147 -5.10 -0.34 -0.44
C SER A 147 -4.68 0.26 -1.76
N LYS A 148 -3.91 -0.53 -2.51
CA LYS A 148 -3.56 -0.26 -3.90
C LYS A 148 -4.27 -1.29 -4.77
N VAL A 149 -4.75 -0.87 -5.94
CA VAL A 149 -5.40 -1.75 -6.90
C VAL A 149 -4.62 -1.76 -8.22
N PRO A 150 -3.42 -2.38 -8.28
CA PRO A 150 -2.68 -2.47 -9.53
C PRO A 150 -3.37 -3.39 -10.55
N TRP A 151 -3.01 -3.22 -11.82
CA TRP A 151 -3.34 -4.17 -12.87
C TRP A 151 -2.30 -5.29 -12.90
N ASP A 152 -2.74 -6.55 -12.81
CA ASP A 152 -1.88 -7.71 -13.03
C ASP A 152 -1.97 -8.11 -14.50
N ALA A 153 -0.86 -7.95 -15.22
CA ALA A 153 -0.76 -8.28 -16.63
C ALA A 153 -0.87 -9.79 -16.90
N SER A 154 -0.44 -10.63 -15.95
CA SER A 154 -0.44 -12.10 -16.12
C SER A 154 -1.85 -12.68 -16.08
N GLU A 155 -2.66 -12.22 -15.12
CA GLU A 155 -4.05 -12.66 -14.95
C GLU A 155 -5.05 -11.77 -15.71
N VAL A 156 -4.59 -10.66 -16.31
CA VAL A 156 -5.43 -9.66 -17.00
C VAL A 156 -6.57 -9.17 -16.10
N THR A 157 -6.29 -9.00 -14.82
CA THR A 157 -7.25 -8.60 -13.79
C THR A 157 -6.63 -7.58 -12.84
N PRO A 158 -7.44 -6.70 -12.22
CA PRO A 158 -6.96 -5.91 -11.10
C PRO A 158 -6.68 -6.83 -9.92
N ARG A 159 -5.64 -6.53 -9.13
CA ARG A 159 -5.42 -7.15 -7.82
C ARG A 159 -5.58 -6.13 -6.72
N ILE A 160 -6.05 -6.55 -5.55
CA ILE A 160 -6.06 -5.69 -4.37
C ILE A 160 -4.84 -6.01 -3.53
N LEU A 161 -4.08 -5.00 -3.16
CA LEU A 161 -2.93 -5.11 -2.28
C LEU A 161 -3.17 -4.27 -1.03
N HIS A 162 -2.87 -4.84 0.13
CA HIS A 162 -2.78 -4.08 1.37
C HIS A 162 -1.47 -3.29 1.36
N VAL A 163 -1.56 -2.00 1.66
CA VAL A 163 -0.40 -1.14 1.88
C VAL A 163 -0.30 -0.88 3.38
N ASP A 164 0.88 -1.12 3.94
CA ASP A 164 1.14 -0.76 5.33
C ASP A 164 0.96 0.74 5.50
N TRP A 165 0.14 1.15 6.49
CA TRP A 165 -0.14 2.55 6.75
C TRP A 165 1.15 3.34 6.89
N PHE A 166 2.15 2.83 7.63
CA PHE A 166 3.43 3.52 7.85
C PHE A 166 4.26 3.75 6.59
N ASP A 167 3.97 3.02 5.51
CA ASP A 167 4.69 3.14 4.24
C ASP A 167 3.92 3.97 3.20
N PHE A 168 2.76 4.55 3.56
CA PHE A 168 1.95 5.38 2.66
C PHE A 168 1.91 6.85 3.10
N PHE A 169 2.23 7.77 2.20
CA PHE A 169 2.25 9.21 2.46
C PHE A 169 1.43 9.94 1.39
N PHE A 170 1.06 11.18 1.66
CA PHE A 170 0.42 12.05 0.69
C PHE A 170 0.85 13.49 0.92
N SER A 171 0.65 14.35 -0.08
CA SER A 171 1.10 15.74 -0.08
C SER A 171 0.83 16.45 1.25
N ALA A 172 1.85 17.10 1.80
CA ALA A 172 1.86 17.73 3.11
C ALA A 172 0.70 18.73 3.34
N GLU A 173 0.28 19.44 2.29
CA GLU A 173 -0.78 20.45 2.36
C GLU A 173 -2.19 19.84 2.39
N ALA A 174 -2.33 18.54 2.09
CA ALA A 174 -3.62 17.90 2.03
C ALA A 174 -4.16 17.56 3.42
N THR A 175 -5.37 18.02 3.70
CA THR A 175 -6.07 17.73 4.95
C THR A 175 -6.70 16.34 4.96
N VAL A 176 -7.00 15.79 3.77
CA VAL A 176 -7.56 14.47 3.53
C VAL A 176 -6.91 13.88 2.27
N ALA A 177 -6.85 12.55 2.19
CA ALA A 177 -6.18 11.84 1.08
C ALA A 177 -6.75 12.27 -0.28
N GLU A 178 -8.07 12.40 -0.42
CA GLU A 178 -8.74 12.72 -1.69
C GLU A 178 -8.39 14.09 -2.27
N LYS A 179 -7.79 14.98 -1.47
CA LYS A 179 -7.32 16.31 -1.88
C LYS A 179 -5.81 16.35 -2.15
N ALA A 180 -5.12 15.22 -2.03
CA ALA A 180 -3.69 15.18 -2.23
C ALA A 180 -3.31 15.44 -3.69
N GLU A 181 -2.29 16.28 -3.88
CA GLU A 181 -1.68 16.47 -5.19
C GLU A 181 -0.82 15.25 -5.56
N VAL A 182 -0.21 14.61 -4.56
CA VAL A 182 0.66 13.47 -4.76
C VAL A 182 0.47 12.46 -3.63
N TYR A 183 0.48 11.18 -4.00
CA TYR A 183 0.56 10.05 -3.07
C TYR A 183 1.94 9.41 -3.18
N PHE A 184 2.49 8.95 -2.07
CA PHE A 184 3.73 8.21 -2.01
C PHE A 184 3.54 6.85 -1.37
N HIS A 185 4.21 5.84 -1.89
CA HIS A 185 4.29 4.52 -1.29
C HIS A 185 5.74 4.08 -1.25
N ARG A 186 6.23 3.88 -0.03
CA ARG A 186 7.56 3.34 0.23
C ARG A 186 7.50 1.81 0.12
N THR A 187 8.13 1.28 -0.92
CA THR A 187 8.24 -0.16 -1.15
C THR A 187 9.62 -0.66 -0.76
N TYR A 188 9.74 -1.97 -0.54
CA TYR A 188 10.98 -2.61 -0.11
C TYR A 188 11.27 -3.81 -0.99
N TRP A 189 12.45 -3.81 -1.59
CA TRP A 189 12.84 -4.76 -2.62
C TRP A 189 14.10 -5.51 -2.22
N THR A 190 14.13 -6.80 -2.49
CA THR A 190 15.37 -7.58 -2.44
C THR A 190 16.17 -7.36 -3.72
N ARG A 191 17.49 -7.53 -3.66
CA ARG A 191 18.36 -7.46 -4.85
C ARG A 191 17.89 -8.38 -5.98
N ARG A 192 17.36 -9.57 -5.65
CA ARG A 192 16.80 -10.50 -6.64
C ARG A 192 15.59 -9.91 -7.35
N GLN A 193 14.70 -9.22 -6.63
CA GLN A 193 13.53 -8.60 -7.24
C GLN A 193 13.92 -7.38 -8.09
N LEU A 194 14.90 -6.58 -7.65
CA LEU A 194 15.44 -5.49 -8.46
C LEU A 194 16.09 -6.00 -9.76
N ALA A 195 16.83 -7.11 -9.69
CA ALA A 195 17.38 -7.76 -10.88
C ALA A 195 16.28 -8.21 -11.85
N ALA A 196 15.17 -8.74 -11.33
CA ALA A 196 14.02 -9.10 -12.17
C ALA A 196 13.34 -7.87 -12.79
N LEU A 197 13.19 -6.76 -12.06
CA LEU A 197 12.67 -5.51 -12.63
C LEU A 197 13.60 -4.96 -13.73
N ALA A 198 14.91 -5.11 -13.59
CA ALA A 198 15.86 -4.65 -14.61
C ALA A 198 15.71 -5.39 -15.96
N GLU A 199 15.04 -6.54 -15.97
CA GLU A 199 14.72 -7.30 -17.18
C GLU A 199 13.36 -6.89 -17.80
N ASP A 200 12.57 -6.04 -17.14
CA ASP A 200 11.30 -5.57 -17.67
C ASP A 200 11.52 -4.57 -18.81
N GLU A 201 11.01 -4.92 -19.99
CA GLU A 201 11.08 -4.10 -21.20
C GLU A 201 9.68 -3.71 -21.70
N ASP A 202 9.57 -2.55 -22.35
CA ASP A 202 8.36 -2.11 -23.03
C ASP A 202 8.13 -2.91 -24.33
N ALA A 203 7.03 -2.60 -25.03
CA ALA A 203 6.68 -3.28 -26.29
C ALA A 203 7.74 -3.08 -27.41
N ASP A 204 8.61 -2.08 -27.29
CA ASP A 204 9.68 -1.75 -28.23
C ASP A 204 11.05 -2.29 -27.78
N GLY A 205 11.10 -3.07 -26.68
CA GLY A 205 12.33 -3.65 -26.13
C GLY A 205 13.20 -2.65 -25.37
N ARG A 206 12.63 -1.57 -24.85
CA ARG A 206 13.35 -0.58 -24.03
C ARG A 206 13.13 -0.89 -22.55
N PRO A 207 14.16 -0.73 -21.70
CA PRO A 207 14.00 -0.99 -20.27
C PRO A 207 12.95 -0.05 -19.66
N LEU A 208 12.00 -0.62 -18.92
CA LEU A 208 10.95 0.12 -18.21
C LEU A 208 11.47 0.83 -16.96
N TRP A 209 12.58 0.35 -16.41
CA TRP A 209 13.19 0.86 -15.18
C TRP A 209 14.61 1.35 -15.46
N HIS A 210 14.98 2.46 -14.82
CA HIS A 210 16.29 3.10 -14.99
C HIS A 210 16.95 3.36 -13.64
N GLY A 211 18.28 3.27 -13.55
CA GLY A 211 19.03 3.61 -12.34
C GLY A 211 18.86 2.60 -11.19
N LEU A 212 18.38 1.39 -11.47
CA LEU A 212 18.24 0.33 -10.46
C LEU A 212 19.59 -0.13 -9.90
N GLU A 213 20.65 0.00 -10.68
CA GLU A 213 22.03 -0.27 -10.31
C GLU A 213 22.53 0.62 -9.15
N ASP A 214 22.06 1.87 -9.09
CA ASP A 214 22.44 2.84 -8.06
C ASP A 214 21.75 2.55 -6.71
N LEU A 215 20.60 1.84 -6.74
CA LEU A 215 19.83 1.49 -5.55
C LEU A 215 20.56 0.50 -4.63
N ALA A 216 21.48 -0.30 -5.17
CA ALA A 216 22.26 -1.25 -4.39
C ALA A 216 23.12 -0.59 -3.28
N ALA A 217 23.38 0.71 -3.39
CA ALA A 217 24.18 1.50 -2.46
C ALA A 217 23.36 2.30 -1.42
N VAL A 218 22.03 2.34 -1.52
CA VAL A 218 21.15 3.27 -0.78
C VAL A 218 20.93 2.88 0.70
N GLY A 219 21.49 1.77 1.14
CA GLY A 219 21.34 1.27 2.51
C GLY A 219 20.12 0.36 2.65
N ASP A 220 19.83 -0.04 3.88
CA ASP A 220 18.74 -0.98 4.18
C ASP A 220 17.48 -0.29 4.70
N ARG A 221 16.39 -1.05 4.77
CA ARG A 221 15.11 -0.63 5.35
C ARG A 221 15.25 0.11 6.67
N SER A 222 16.12 -0.34 7.58
CA SER A 222 16.27 0.26 8.92
C SER A 222 16.85 1.67 8.87
N SER A 223 17.64 1.99 7.85
CA SER A 223 18.17 3.33 7.63
C SER A 223 17.12 4.31 7.07
N SER A 224 16.15 3.79 6.31
CA SER A 224 15.11 4.59 5.64
C SER A 224 13.80 4.74 6.43
N ASP A 225 13.59 3.86 7.41
CA ASP A 225 12.38 3.78 8.21
C ASP A 225 12.70 3.75 9.70
N SER A 226 12.73 4.94 10.32
CA SER A 226 13.06 5.11 11.74
C SER A 226 12.08 4.38 12.67
N THR A 227 10.85 4.11 12.22
CA THR A 227 9.84 3.42 13.03
C THR A 227 9.93 1.90 12.90
N TRP A 228 10.64 1.37 11.90
CA TRP A 228 10.71 -0.05 11.59
C TRP A 228 11.06 -0.93 12.80
N ALA A 229 12.15 -0.60 13.49
CA ALA A 229 12.63 -1.36 14.63
C ALA A 229 11.57 -1.39 15.75
N ARG A 230 11.01 -0.22 16.09
CA ARG A 230 9.97 -0.09 17.12
C ARG A 230 8.72 -0.89 16.76
N ARG A 231 8.25 -0.83 15.50
CA ARG A 231 7.09 -1.59 15.03
C ARG A 231 7.30 -3.10 15.22
N ARG A 232 8.48 -3.60 14.85
CA ARG A 232 8.83 -5.02 15.05
C ARG A 232 8.91 -5.42 16.52
N ASP A 233 9.49 -4.58 17.35
CA ASP A 233 9.58 -4.83 18.79
C ASP A 233 8.19 -4.91 19.42
N ILE A 234 7.29 -4.00 19.03
CA ILE A 234 5.87 -4.03 19.42
C ILE A 234 5.21 -5.35 19.00
N SER A 235 5.48 -5.82 17.78
CA SER A 235 4.95 -7.07 17.24
C SER A 235 5.66 -8.34 17.74
N TRP A 236 6.63 -8.24 18.68
CA TRP A 236 7.45 -9.36 19.15
C TRP A 236 8.23 -10.08 18.03
N GLN A 237 8.52 -9.35 16.96
CA GLN A 237 9.39 -9.77 15.86
C GLN A 237 10.78 -9.13 15.96
N GLY A 238 11.16 -8.69 17.17
CA GLY A 238 12.41 -8.01 17.49
C GLY A 238 13.68 -8.83 17.21
N PRO A 239 14.86 -8.29 17.58
CA PRO A 239 16.19 -8.85 17.30
C PRO A 239 16.26 -10.37 17.54
N GLY A 240 16.57 -11.15 16.49
CA GLY A 240 16.72 -12.61 16.53
C GLY A 240 15.54 -13.45 16.02
N GLY A 241 14.38 -12.85 15.70
CA GLY A 241 13.23 -13.60 15.18
C GLY A 241 13.49 -14.28 13.81
N PRO A 242 12.84 -15.42 13.49
CA PRO A 242 13.07 -16.14 12.23
C PRO A 242 12.83 -15.31 10.96
N ALA A 243 11.99 -14.27 11.05
CA ALA A 243 11.73 -13.29 10.00
C ALA A 243 12.80 -12.19 9.84
N GLN A 244 13.92 -12.25 10.57
CA GLN A 244 15.02 -11.27 10.48
C GLN A 244 16.11 -11.64 9.47
N ARG A 245 16.25 -12.92 9.11
CA ARG A 245 17.26 -13.38 8.16
C ARG A 245 16.88 -12.92 6.74
N GLY A 246 17.20 -11.66 6.41
CA GLY A 246 16.99 -11.04 5.10
C GLY A 246 16.22 -9.70 5.12
N ALA A 247 15.62 -9.30 6.24
CA ALA A 247 14.86 -8.04 6.32
C ALA A 247 15.75 -6.78 6.31
N GLY A 248 17.00 -6.90 6.75
CA GLY A 248 18.03 -5.86 6.66
C GLY A 248 18.74 -5.79 5.29
N GLU A 249 18.32 -6.58 4.30
CA GLU A 249 18.87 -6.51 2.94
C GLU A 249 17.88 -5.90 1.94
N GLN A 250 16.76 -5.39 2.45
CA GLN A 250 15.74 -4.77 1.63
C GLN A 250 16.09 -3.32 1.33
N ILE A 251 16.04 -2.98 0.05
CA ILE A 251 16.34 -1.66 -0.49
C ILE A 251 15.01 -0.89 -0.63
N PRO A 252 14.91 0.32 -0.06
CA PRO A 252 13.70 1.14 -0.16
C PRO A 252 13.58 1.78 -1.55
N MET A 253 12.36 1.85 -2.07
CA MET A 253 11.99 2.62 -3.27
C MET A 253 10.76 3.46 -2.98
N ILE A 254 10.62 4.63 -3.61
CA ILE A 254 9.49 5.54 -3.38
C ILE A 254 8.70 5.66 -4.68
N GLU A 255 7.52 5.07 -4.70
CA GLU A 255 6.56 5.26 -5.79
C GLU A 255 5.75 6.54 -5.52
N ALA A 256 5.71 7.47 -6.48
CA ALA A 256 4.98 8.73 -6.42
C ALA A 256 3.91 8.81 -7.51
N TRP A 257 2.66 9.09 -7.14
CA TRP A 257 1.54 9.30 -8.07
C TRP A 257 0.98 10.71 -7.93
N TYR A 258 1.20 11.54 -8.94
CA TYR A 258 0.66 12.88 -9.00
C TYR A 258 -0.78 12.88 -9.53
N ALA A 259 -1.57 13.86 -9.12
CA ALA A 259 -2.94 14.10 -9.61
C ALA A 259 -2.96 14.48 -11.10
N SER A 260 -1.84 15.00 -11.64
CA SER A 260 -1.59 15.15 -13.08
C SER A 260 -1.60 13.81 -13.83
N GLY A 261 -1.46 12.71 -13.08
CA GLY A 261 -1.32 11.33 -13.52
C GLY A 261 0.13 10.93 -13.83
N GLU A 262 1.09 11.81 -13.54
CA GLU A 262 2.51 11.45 -13.57
C GLU A 262 2.83 10.39 -12.51
N TYR A 263 3.62 9.39 -12.92
CA TYR A 263 4.12 8.33 -12.06
C TYR A 263 5.64 8.35 -12.07
N VAL A 264 6.25 8.40 -10.90
CA VAL A 264 7.72 8.41 -10.71
C VAL A 264 8.08 7.39 -9.65
N VAL A 265 9.21 6.71 -9.81
CA VAL A 265 9.73 5.70 -8.86
C VAL A 265 11.20 5.98 -8.55
#